data_AF-A0A3N1D720-F1
#
_entry.id   AF-A0A3N1D720-F1
#
_cell.length_a   1.000
_cell.length_b   1.000
_cell.length_c   1.000
_cell.angle_alpha   90.00
_cell.angle_beta   90.00
_cell.angle_gamma   90.00
#
_symmetry.space_group_name_H-M   'P 1'
#
loop_
_entity.id
_entity.type
_entity.pdbx_description
1 polymer ?
#
loop_
_entity_poly.entity_id
_entity_poly.type
_entity_poly.pdbx_seq_one_letter_code
_entity_poly.pdbx_strand_id
1 'polypeptide(L)'
;MDGVQVPPNGSAGTPEGPSDGGVVRRVLVALLLGAFSYGVAAAVELAGGGKVTVGSLILAVVIGSVGFLVQLLAEFDRRLGNAEKSLAEASRVIDAGFTHLTEVIDDRFAQSNRASRLLGAVRASAVDDAVVTRLLDHTATLGVPAPPLVTAMAEEQINQASRFIQQLVQGEAVYVDGEDQDWILELTRRCAVSLDATSTSNVDGVGATFDGGFWTSGLGQRYLKAQEDAVDQRGVRIRRLFIMRDYAEFTSPEFLPIVQLQRNAGIHVRALQHDEVPRPLRSSLIDFILFDDAIRYEVIPDPSAPGEFLKTHLHSDPGAVLERRHRFERLWDLAGQQERERREREGGPDDVLAQEAPPSVEP
;
A
#
# COMPACT_ATOMS: atom_id res chain seq x y z
N MET A 1 -19.82 11.46 18.98
CA MET A 1 -20.02 11.82 20.40
C MET A 1 -19.09 10.92 21.18
N ASP A 2 -17.89 11.40 21.46
CA ASP A 2 -17.04 10.93 22.54
C ASP A 2 -16.11 12.07 22.90
N GLY A 3 -16.07 12.36 24.21
CA GLY A 3 -15.60 13.62 24.77
C GLY A 3 -14.09 13.76 24.68
N VAL A 4 -13.62 14.82 24.03
CA VAL A 4 -12.28 15.35 24.25
C VAL A 4 -12.26 15.94 25.65
N GLN A 5 -11.68 15.20 26.58
CA GLN A 5 -11.43 15.64 27.95
C GLN A 5 -10.30 16.69 27.90
N VAL A 6 -10.69 17.96 27.85
CA VAL A 6 -9.79 19.09 28.04
C VAL A 6 -9.27 19.03 29.48
N PRO A 7 -7.93 19.03 29.71
CA PRO A 7 -7.40 19.05 31.06
C PRO A 7 -7.86 20.33 31.78
N PRO A 8 -8.10 20.27 33.11
CA PRO A 8 -8.57 21.42 33.85
C PRO A 8 -7.55 22.54 33.76
N ASN A 9 -8.04 23.67 33.27
CA ASN A 9 -7.39 24.96 33.23
C ASN A 9 -6.61 25.18 34.54
N GLY A 10 -5.28 25.14 34.44
CA GLY A 10 -4.39 25.43 35.56
C GLY A 10 -4.80 26.78 36.11
N SER A 11 -5.20 26.79 37.38
CA SER A 11 -5.54 27.99 38.13
C SER A 11 -4.38 28.98 37.97
N ALA A 12 -4.65 30.07 37.26
CA ALA A 12 -3.82 31.26 37.28
C ALA A 12 -3.63 31.63 38.74
N GLY A 13 -2.45 31.32 39.29
CA GLY A 13 -2.03 31.84 40.57
C GLY A 13 -2.03 33.34 40.46
N THR A 14 -3.07 33.98 40.99
CA THR A 14 -3.06 35.39 41.32
C THR A 14 -1.76 35.65 42.07
N PRO A 15 -0.90 36.58 41.62
CA PRO A 15 0.31 36.91 42.35
C PRO A 15 -0.12 37.36 43.74
N GLU A 16 0.21 36.57 44.76
CA GLU A 16 0.08 36.99 46.15
C GLU A 16 0.92 38.25 46.29
N GLY A 17 0.23 39.40 46.32
CA GLY A 17 0.82 40.66 46.70
C GLY A 17 1.50 40.48 48.06
N PRO A 18 2.64 41.17 48.30
CA PRO A 18 3.38 41.02 49.54
C PRO A 18 2.43 41.20 50.72
N SER A 19 2.30 40.16 51.54
CA SER A 19 1.40 40.16 52.69
C SER A 19 1.68 41.37 53.56
N ASP A 20 0.65 42.20 53.74
CA ASP A 20 0.67 43.51 54.43
C ASP A 20 1.32 43.41 55.83
N GLY A 21 1.23 42.24 56.47
CA GLY A 21 1.84 41.95 57.76
C GLY A 21 3.37 41.97 57.78
N GLY A 22 4.04 41.72 56.66
CA GLY A 22 5.50 41.76 56.57
C GLY A 22 6.06 43.17 56.68
N VAL A 23 5.42 44.13 56.00
CA VAL A 23 5.79 45.55 56.04
C VAL A 23 5.48 46.13 57.41
N VAL A 24 4.29 45.85 57.96
CA VAL A 24 3.88 46.31 59.29
C VAL A 24 4.83 45.79 60.38
N ARG A 25 5.21 44.50 60.34
CA ARG A 25 6.17 43.92 61.30
C ARG A 25 7.55 44.58 61.22
N ARG A 26 8.00 44.97 60.03
CA ARG A 26 9.33 45.61 59.84
C ARG A 26 9.33 47.05 60.30
N VAL A 27 8.25 47.80 60.01
CA VAL A 27 8.04 49.15 60.56
C VAL A 27 7.99 49.10 62.08
N LEU A 28 7.33 48.09 62.67
CA LEU A 28 7.32 47.87 64.12
C LEU A 28 8.71 47.56 64.68
N VAL A 29 9.51 46.71 64.02
CA VAL A 29 10.88 46.40 64.49
C VAL A 29 11.79 47.63 64.41
N ALA A 30 11.67 48.43 63.35
CA ALA A 30 12.43 49.68 63.21
C ALA A 30 12.03 50.71 64.27
N LEU A 31 10.72 50.85 64.54
CA LEU A 31 10.19 51.69 65.61
C LEU A 31 10.67 51.22 66.99
N LEU A 32 10.67 49.91 67.24
CA LEU A 32 11.14 49.33 68.51
C LEU A 32 12.64 49.53 68.69
N LEU A 33 13.46 49.35 67.66
CA LEU A 33 14.90 49.62 67.73
C LEU A 33 15.18 51.12 67.96
N GLY A 34 14.45 52.00 67.26
CA GLY A 34 14.56 53.44 67.43
C GLY A 34 14.15 53.89 68.84
N ALA A 35 13.02 53.37 69.34
CA ALA A 35 12.55 53.64 70.70
C ALA A 35 13.50 53.10 71.77
N PHE A 36 14.07 51.91 71.56
CA PHE A 36 15.08 51.33 72.43
C PHE A 36 16.36 52.16 72.45
N SER A 37 16.86 52.55 71.27
CA SER A 37 18.06 53.40 71.15
C SER A 37 17.85 54.78 71.79
N TYR A 38 16.65 55.37 71.64
CA TYR A 38 16.29 56.63 72.31
C TYR A 38 16.20 56.45 73.83
N GLY A 39 15.60 55.35 74.30
CA GLY A 39 15.50 55.03 75.73
C GLY A 39 16.87 54.86 76.38
N VAL A 40 17.81 54.19 75.70
CA VAL A 40 19.21 54.05 76.16
C VAL A 40 19.90 55.41 76.19
N ALA A 41 19.75 56.23 75.15
CA ALA A 41 20.35 57.58 75.11
C ALA A 41 19.80 58.49 76.22
N ALA A 42 18.49 58.48 76.43
CA ALA A 42 17.82 59.25 77.48
C ALA A 42 18.21 58.77 78.89
N ALA A 43 18.36 57.45 79.10
CA ALA A 43 18.81 56.89 80.38
C ALA A 43 20.25 57.28 80.71
N VAL A 44 21.15 57.29 79.70
CA VAL A 44 22.54 57.74 79.86
C VAL A 44 22.61 59.24 80.14
N GLU A 45 21.75 60.07 79.53
CA GLU A 45 21.67 61.52 79.81
C GLU A 45 21.06 61.82 81.20
N LEU A 46 20.04 61.07 81.63
CA LEU A 46 19.44 61.21 82.97
C LEU A 46 20.43 60.86 84.09
N ALA A 47 21.29 59.86 83.86
CA ALA A 47 22.36 59.49 84.78
C ALA A 47 23.50 60.53 84.82
N GLY A 48 23.64 61.37 83.79
CA GLY A 48 24.70 62.39 83.64
C GLY A 48 24.28 63.83 83.97
N GLY A 49 23.01 64.10 84.31
CA GLY A 49 22.54 65.43 84.72
C GLY A 49 22.43 66.49 83.60
N GLY A 50 22.44 66.09 82.32
CA GLY A 50 22.40 67.00 81.16
C GLY A 50 21.02 67.08 80.49
N LYS A 51 20.67 68.25 79.93
CA LYS A 51 19.47 68.43 79.08
C LYS A 51 19.62 67.63 77.78
N VAL A 52 18.56 66.92 77.39
CA VAL A 52 18.48 66.14 76.14
C VAL A 52 18.98 66.97 74.97
N THR A 53 20.13 66.56 74.41
CA THR A 53 20.76 67.25 73.29
C THR A 53 20.24 66.71 71.96
N VAL A 54 20.03 67.60 70.98
CA VAL A 54 19.56 67.28 69.60
C VAL A 54 20.37 66.15 68.94
N GLY A 55 21.61 65.92 69.37
CA GLY A 55 22.48 64.85 68.86
C GLY A 55 21.97 63.42 69.09
N SER A 56 21.26 63.14 70.19
CA SER A 56 20.74 61.79 70.46
C SER A 56 19.58 61.42 69.54
N LEU A 57 18.78 62.41 69.14
CA LEU A 57 17.69 62.25 68.17
C LEU A 57 18.22 61.93 66.77
N ILE A 58 19.26 62.65 66.34
CA ILE A 58 19.92 62.42 65.03
C ILE A 58 20.51 61.00 64.99
N LEU A 59 21.17 60.56 66.07
CA LEU A 59 21.78 59.24 66.13
C LEU A 59 20.75 58.10 66.04
N ALA A 60 19.60 58.23 66.73
CA ALA A 60 18.53 57.22 66.67
C ALA A 60 17.91 57.13 65.26
N VAL A 61 17.72 58.26 64.58
CA VAL A 61 17.22 58.29 63.19
C VAL A 61 18.22 57.64 62.24
N VAL A 62 19.52 57.89 62.42
CA VAL A 62 20.57 57.27 61.59
C VAL A 62 20.61 55.75 61.80
N ILE A 63 20.59 55.29 63.05
CA ILE A 63 20.60 53.84 63.36
C ILE A 63 19.33 53.16 62.82
N GLY A 64 18.16 53.78 62.97
CA GLY A 64 16.91 53.26 62.40
C GLY A 64 16.93 53.19 60.87
N SER A 65 17.50 54.22 60.22
CA SER A 65 17.63 54.27 58.76
C SER A 65 18.59 53.21 58.22
N VAL A 66 19.74 53.01 58.89
CA VAL A 66 20.71 51.97 58.53
C VAL A 66 20.11 50.58 58.75
N GLY A 67 19.41 50.36 59.86
CA GLY A 67 18.71 49.09 60.11
C GLY A 67 17.66 48.78 59.05
N PHE A 68 16.90 49.79 58.62
CA PHE A 68 15.93 49.65 57.52
C PHE A 68 16.61 49.32 56.19
N LEU A 69 17.73 49.97 55.87
CA LEU A 69 18.49 49.71 54.64
C LEU A 69 19.03 48.27 54.59
N VAL A 70 19.55 47.75 55.71
CA VAL A 70 20.02 46.36 55.80
C VAL A 70 18.89 45.37 55.61
N GLN A 71 17.70 45.64 56.17
CA GLN A 71 16.53 44.80 55.97
C GLN A 71 16.06 44.80 54.50
N LEU A 72 16.09 45.96 53.85
CA LEU A 72 15.71 46.11 52.45
C LEU A 72 16.69 45.37 51.52
N LEU A 73 18.00 45.46 51.77
CA LEU A 73 19.02 44.72 51.03
C LEU A 73 18.86 43.21 51.19
N ALA A 74 18.61 42.73 52.42
CA ALA A 74 18.41 41.31 52.69
C ALA A 74 17.13 40.74 52.03
N GLU A 75 16.09 41.56 51.89
CA GLU A 75 14.89 41.17 51.16
C GLU A 75 15.08 41.17 49.65
N PHE A 76 15.82 42.14 49.12
CA PHE A 76 16.12 42.20 47.69
C PHE A 76 16.93 40.99 47.25
N ASP A 77 17.92 40.58 48.04
CA ASP A 77 18.74 39.39 47.80
C ASP A 77 17.90 38.10 47.78
N ARG A 78 16.96 37.97 48.73
CA ARG A 78 16.00 36.84 48.74
C ARG A 78 15.07 36.83 47.53
N ARG A 79 14.61 38.01 47.08
CA ARG A 79 13.74 38.11 45.90
C ARG A 79 14.51 37.80 44.61
N LEU A 80 15.74 38.26 44.48
CA LEU A 80 16.64 37.92 43.37
C LEU A 80 16.88 36.41 43.30
N GLY A 81 17.24 35.77 44.42
CA GLY A 81 17.46 34.32 44.45
C GLY A 81 16.21 33.49 44.12
N ASN A 82 15.01 33.99 44.45
CA ASN A 82 13.76 33.33 44.06
C ASN A 82 13.42 33.56 42.58
N ALA A 83 13.71 34.74 42.04
CA ALA A 83 13.52 35.05 40.62
C ALA A 83 14.49 34.26 39.72
N GLU A 84 15.74 34.07 40.14
CA GLU A 84 16.70 33.23 39.42
C GLU A 84 16.26 31.77 39.37
N LYS A 85 15.71 31.25 40.48
CA LYS A 85 15.16 29.88 40.52
C LYS A 85 13.95 29.72 39.60
N SER A 86 13.03 30.68 39.58
CA SER A 86 11.87 30.63 38.68
C SER A 86 12.28 30.74 37.21
N LEU A 87 13.31 31.53 36.90
CA LEU A 87 13.86 31.63 35.55
C LEU A 87 14.56 30.34 35.11
N ALA A 88 15.31 29.70 36.00
CA ALA A 88 15.96 28.41 35.73
C ALA A 88 14.95 27.27 35.53
N GLU A 89 13.86 27.25 36.31
CA GLU A 89 12.77 26.30 36.13
C GLU A 89 12.01 26.54 34.82
N ALA A 90 11.69 27.80 34.50
CA ALA A 90 11.04 28.16 33.24
C ALA A 90 11.90 27.78 32.03
N SER A 91 13.22 28.02 32.08
CA SER A 91 14.15 27.64 31.02
C SER A 91 14.14 26.13 30.79
N ARG A 92 14.20 25.32 31.85
CA ARG A 92 14.17 23.85 31.73
C ARG A 92 12.87 23.34 31.13
N VAL A 93 11.73 23.93 31.50
CA VAL A 93 10.41 23.56 30.94
C VAL A 93 10.33 23.92 29.46
N ILE A 94 10.86 25.08 29.08
CA ILE A 94 10.90 25.53 27.68
C ILE A 94 11.80 24.61 26.84
N ASP A 95 12.99 24.26 27.32
CA ASP A 95 13.93 23.39 26.60
C ASP A 95 13.36 21.97 26.41
N ALA A 96 12.71 21.42 27.44
CA ALA A 96 12.04 20.13 27.35
C ALA A 96 10.85 20.17 26.37
N GLY A 97 10.06 21.24 26.41
CA GLY A 97 8.94 21.44 25.49
C GLY A 97 9.41 21.58 24.03
N PHE A 98 10.51 22.27 23.79
CA PHE A 98 11.07 22.46 22.45
C PHE A 98 11.63 21.16 21.88
N THR A 99 12.31 20.37 22.70
CA THR A 99 12.82 19.04 22.31
C THR A 99 11.67 18.13 21.90
N HIS A 100 10.62 18.04 22.74
CA HIS A 100 9.45 17.23 22.46
C HIS A 100 8.70 17.67 21.20
N LEU A 101 8.55 18.98 20.99
CA LEU A 101 7.93 19.53 19.79
C LEU A 101 8.74 19.19 18.52
N THR A 102 10.07 19.27 18.60
CA THR A 102 10.96 18.95 17.48
C THR A 102 10.85 17.46 17.11
N GLU A 103 10.81 16.56 18.09
CA GLU A 103 10.64 15.11 17.85
C GLU A 103 9.30 14.78 17.16
N VAL A 104 8.19 15.37 17.64
CA VAL A 104 6.87 15.16 17.04
C VAL A 104 6.81 15.72 15.61
N ILE A 105 7.43 16.88 15.39
CA ILE A 105 7.52 17.51 14.07
C ILE A 105 8.34 16.62 13.12
N ASP A 106 9.51 16.15 13.54
CA ASP A 106 10.39 15.31 12.73
C ASP A 106 9.73 13.98 12.34
N ASP A 107 9.03 13.32 13.26
CA ASP A 107 8.30 12.07 12.99
C ASP A 107 7.17 12.28 11.95
N ARG A 108 6.38 13.35 12.12
CA ARG A 108 5.31 13.70 11.17
C ARG A 108 5.87 14.10 9.80
N PHE A 109 6.98 14.84 9.74
CA PHE A 109 7.64 15.17 8.48
C PHE A 109 8.25 13.94 7.82
N ALA A 110 8.86 13.02 8.58
CA ALA A 110 9.38 11.77 8.05
C ALA A 110 8.26 10.90 7.45
N GLN A 111 7.11 10.82 8.12
CA GLN A 111 5.93 10.11 7.63
C GLN A 111 5.34 10.77 6.36
N SER A 112 5.18 12.10 6.36
CA SER A 112 4.70 12.86 5.20
C SER A 112 5.64 12.75 3.99
N ASN A 113 6.95 12.81 4.24
CA ASN A 113 7.99 12.64 3.21
C ASN A 113 8.01 11.20 2.67
N ARG A 114 7.78 10.18 3.50
CA ARG A 114 7.65 8.79 3.04
C ARG A 114 6.42 8.61 2.15
N ALA A 115 5.25 9.10 2.56
CA ALA A 115 4.03 9.02 1.75
C ALA A 115 4.20 9.73 0.40
N SER A 116 4.79 10.94 0.41
CA SER A 116 5.06 11.71 -0.80
C SER A 116 6.06 11.00 -1.74
N ARG A 117 7.10 10.36 -1.19
CA ARG A 117 8.05 9.55 -1.98
C ARG A 117 7.40 8.32 -2.60
N LEU A 118 6.53 7.62 -1.87
CA LEU A 118 5.82 6.45 -2.39
C LEU A 118 4.84 6.85 -3.50
N LEU A 119 4.07 7.93 -3.32
CA LEU A 119 3.22 8.48 -4.37
C LEU A 119 4.03 8.95 -5.58
N GLY A 120 5.20 9.56 -5.35
CA GLY A 120 6.15 9.89 -6.42
C GLY A 120 6.62 8.66 -7.19
N ALA A 121 6.95 7.57 -6.50
CA ALA A 121 7.35 6.31 -7.11
C ALA A 121 6.20 5.65 -7.90
N VAL A 122 4.96 5.71 -7.39
CA VAL A 122 3.76 5.24 -8.09
C VAL A 122 3.54 6.03 -9.38
N ARG A 123 3.64 7.37 -9.33
CA ARG A 123 3.50 8.22 -10.53
C ARG A 123 4.58 7.99 -11.58
N ALA A 124 5.75 7.52 -11.15
CA ALA A 124 6.83 7.13 -12.05
C ALA A 124 6.68 5.68 -12.56
N SER A 125 5.74 4.90 -12.02
CA SER A 125 5.45 3.54 -12.45
C SER A 125 4.52 3.52 -13.67
N ALA A 126 4.39 2.36 -14.30
CA ALA A 126 3.43 2.15 -15.39
C ALA A 126 1.97 2.01 -14.91
N VAL A 127 1.73 1.99 -13.60
CA VAL A 127 0.39 1.89 -13.01
C VAL A 127 -0.27 3.27 -13.02
N ASP A 128 -1.53 3.35 -13.44
CA ASP A 128 -2.31 4.58 -13.47
C ASP A 128 -2.47 5.20 -12.06
N ASP A 129 -2.03 6.46 -11.90
CA ASP A 129 -2.14 7.25 -10.66
C ASP A 129 -3.58 7.34 -10.15
N ALA A 130 -4.56 7.36 -11.07
CA ALA A 130 -5.97 7.41 -10.72
C ALA A 130 -6.44 6.12 -10.02
N VAL A 131 -5.88 4.96 -10.36
CA VAL A 131 -6.22 3.68 -9.73
C VAL A 131 -5.70 3.65 -8.29
N VAL A 132 -4.45 4.07 -8.08
CA VAL A 132 -3.84 4.10 -6.74
C VAL A 132 -4.52 5.15 -5.85
N THR A 133 -4.81 6.33 -6.40
CA THR A 133 -5.54 7.37 -5.68
C THR A 133 -6.93 6.89 -5.26
N ARG A 134 -7.65 6.19 -6.14
CA ARG A 134 -8.96 5.63 -5.84
C ARG A 134 -8.90 4.54 -4.77
N LEU A 135 -7.87 3.69 -4.78
CA LEU A 135 -7.64 2.71 -3.71
C LEU A 135 -7.45 3.41 -2.36
N LEU A 136 -6.56 4.41 -2.30
CA LEU A 136 -6.30 5.17 -1.08
C LEU A 136 -7.54 5.90 -0.57
N ASP A 137 -8.32 6.51 -1.46
CA ASP A 137 -9.57 7.19 -1.12
C ASP A 137 -10.59 6.20 -0.55
N HIS A 138 -10.83 5.08 -1.23
CA HIS A 138 -11.75 4.05 -0.74
C HIS A 138 -11.31 3.45 0.60
N THR A 139 -10.01 3.18 0.77
CA THR A 139 -9.49 2.68 2.05
C THR A 139 -9.63 3.72 3.17
N ALA A 140 -9.43 5.00 2.88
CA ALA A 140 -9.65 6.08 3.85
C ALA A 140 -11.13 6.27 4.20
N THR A 141 -12.04 5.94 3.27
CA THR A 141 -13.50 6.02 3.48
C THR A 141 -14.09 4.82 4.23
N LEU A 142 -13.30 3.77 4.54
CA LEU A 142 -13.70 2.71 5.47
C LEU A 142 -13.96 3.37 6.84
N GLY A 143 -15.20 3.83 7.02
CA GLY A 143 -15.55 4.79 8.04
C GLY A 143 -15.27 4.28 9.44
N VAL A 144 -14.91 5.18 10.35
CA VAL A 144 -14.84 4.84 11.77
C VAL A 144 -16.22 5.09 12.40
N PRO A 145 -16.86 4.11 13.06
CA PRO A 145 -16.40 2.72 13.25
C PRO A 145 -16.96 1.76 12.19
N ALA A 146 -16.07 1.04 11.49
CA ALA A 146 -16.42 -0.09 10.64
C ALA A 146 -16.46 -1.37 11.50
N PRO A 147 -17.31 -2.36 11.18
CA PRO A 147 -17.28 -3.66 11.85
C PRO A 147 -15.88 -4.29 11.72
N PRO A 148 -15.29 -4.88 12.78
CA PRO A 148 -13.92 -5.41 12.76
C PRO A 148 -13.67 -6.42 11.63
N LEU A 149 -14.67 -7.24 11.29
CA LEU A 149 -14.59 -8.20 10.19
C LEU A 149 -14.41 -7.51 8.82
N VAL A 150 -15.06 -6.37 8.61
CA VAL A 150 -14.96 -5.61 7.34
C VAL A 150 -13.57 -5.03 7.20
N THR A 151 -13.02 -4.46 8.27
CA THR A 151 -11.63 -3.96 8.29
C THR A 151 -10.64 -5.08 8.04
N ALA A 152 -10.77 -6.22 8.73
CA ALA A 152 -9.88 -7.37 8.56
C ALA A 152 -9.92 -7.93 7.13
N MET A 153 -11.10 -7.99 6.51
CA MET A 153 -11.23 -8.41 5.11
C MET A 153 -10.56 -7.42 4.16
N ALA A 154 -10.75 -6.12 4.35
CA ALA A 154 -10.11 -5.09 3.53
C ALA A 154 -8.57 -5.14 3.63
N GLU A 155 -8.04 -5.29 4.85
CA GLU A 155 -6.61 -5.46 5.10
C GLU A 155 -6.04 -6.70 4.39
N GLU A 156 -6.73 -7.84 4.46
CA GLU A 156 -6.29 -9.06 3.78
C GLU A 156 -6.28 -8.89 2.25
N GLN A 157 -7.29 -8.23 1.68
CA GLN A 157 -7.33 -7.96 0.23
C GLN A 157 -6.19 -7.02 -0.22
N ILE A 158 -5.86 -5.98 0.56
CA ILE A 158 -4.72 -5.10 0.29
C ILE A 158 -3.40 -5.89 0.37
N ASN A 159 -3.26 -6.77 1.35
CA ASN A 159 -2.09 -7.62 1.50
C ASN A 159 -1.97 -8.62 0.33
N GLN A 160 -3.07 -9.21 -0.12
CA GLN A 160 -3.10 -10.09 -1.29
C GLN A 160 -2.66 -9.36 -2.56
N ALA A 161 -3.23 -8.18 -2.83
CA ALA A 161 -2.84 -7.35 -3.97
C ALA A 161 -1.36 -6.96 -3.92
N SER A 162 -0.86 -6.56 -2.74
CA SER A 162 0.55 -6.21 -2.54
C SER A 162 1.49 -7.40 -2.82
N ARG A 163 1.18 -8.58 -2.27
CA ARG A 163 1.94 -9.83 -2.53
C ARG A 163 1.93 -10.19 -4.02
N PHE A 164 0.78 -10.08 -4.66
CA PHE A 164 0.65 -10.35 -6.10
C PHE A 164 1.49 -9.40 -6.95
N ILE A 165 1.45 -8.09 -6.70
CA ILE A 165 2.27 -7.10 -7.41
C ILE A 165 3.77 -7.41 -7.21
N GLN A 166 4.17 -7.75 -5.98
CA GLN A 166 5.55 -8.12 -5.68
C GLN A 166 5.99 -9.36 -6.47
N GLN A 167 5.13 -10.38 -6.55
CA GLN A 167 5.36 -11.60 -7.34
C GLN A 167 5.49 -11.31 -8.84
N LEU A 168 4.61 -10.47 -9.39
CA LEU A 168 4.68 -10.05 -10.80
C LEU A 168 5.98 -9.29 -11.11
N VAL A 169 6.45 -8.43 -10.19
CA VAL A 169 7.74 -7.73 -10.31
C VAL A 169 8.92 -8.70 -10.25
N GLN A 170 8.80 -9.79 -9.48
CA GLN A 170 9.80 -10.86 -9.41
C GLN A 170 9.80 -11.78 -10.64
N GLY A 171 8.80 -11.67 -11.52
CA GLY A 171 8.71 -12.45 -12.75
C GLY A 171 7.82 -13.69 -12.64
N GLU A 172 7.29 -14.01 -11.45
CA GLU A 172 6.46 -15.21 -11.22
C GLU A 172 5.44 -15.00 -10.10
N ALA A 173 4.18 -15.36 -10.36
CA ALA A 173 3.12 -15.47 -9.36
C ALA A 173 2.49 -16.88 -9.39
N VAL A 174 2.18 -17.42 -8.21
CA VAL A 174 1.64 -18.77 -8.06
C VAL A 174 0.39 -18.73 -7.20
N TYR A 175 -0.69 -19.29 -7.74
CA TYR A 175 -1.92 -19.59 -7.02
C TYR A 175 -1.96 -21.08 -6.71
N VAL A 176 -2.05 -21.44 -5.43
CA VAL A 176 -1.83 -22.82 -4.93
C VAL A 176 -3.13 -23.61 -4.74
N ASP A 177 -4.29 -22.96 -4.91
CA ASP A 177 -5.61 -23.58 -4.66
C ASP A 177 -6.32 -23.92 -5.99
N GLY A 178 -5.59 -24.57 -6.90
CA GLY A 178 -6.07 -25.01 -8.20
C GLY A 178 -6.03 -23.97 -9.33
N GLU A 179 -7.13 -23.85 -10.09
CA GLU A 179 -7.24 -22.91 -11.21
C GLU A 179 -7.71 -21.53 -10.75
N ASP A 180 -6.90 -20.49 -11.00
CA ASP A 180 -7.35 -19.12 -10.78
C ASP A 180 -8.24 -18.66 -11.94
N GLN A 181 -9.56 -18.74 -11.71
CA GLN A 181 -10.58 -18.40 -12.70
C GLN A 181 -10.60 -16.90 -13.05
N ASP A 182 -10.10 -16.04 -12.17
CA ASP A 182 -10.14 -14.59 -12.36
C ASP A 182 -8.96 -14.13 -13.21
N TRP A 183 -7.78 -14.73 -13.05
CA TRP A 183 -6.58 -14.40 -13.82
C TRP A 183 -6.78 -14.66 -15.31
N ILE A 184 -7.28 -15.83 -15.71
CA ILE A 184 -7.51 -16.13 -17.13
C ILE A 184 -8.52 -15.16 -17.76
N LEU A 185 -9.57 -14.78 -17.03
CA LEU A 185 -10.59 -13.85 -17.52
C LEU A 185 -10.04 -12.41 -17.59
N GLU A 186 -9.37 -11.93 -16.56
CA GLU A 186 -8.85 -10.55 -16.53
C GLU A 186 -7.73 -10.36 -17.56
N LEU A 187 -6.80 -11.33 -17.69
CA LEU A 187 -5.77 -11.29 -18.73
C LEU A 187 -6.39 -11.26 -20.13
N THR A 188 -7.45 -12.02 -20.37
CA THR A 188 -8.15 -12.01 -21.67
C THR A 188 -8.83 -10.67 -21.96
N ARG A 189 -9.44 -10.05 -20.94
CA ARG A 189 -10.06 -8.72 -21.07
C ARG A 189 -9.05 -7.61 -21.29
N ARG A 190 -7.83 -7.76 -20.76
CA ARG A 190 -6.74 -6.77 -20.86
C ARG A 190 -5.78 -7.01 -22.03
N CYS A 191 -5.82 -8.20 -22.63
CA CYS A 191 -5.07 -8.54 -23.82
C CYS A 191 -5.34 -7.53 -24.95
N ALA A 192 -4.27 -7.01 -25.53
CA ALA A 192 -4.32 -5.89 -26.47
C ALA A 192 -3.82 -6.25 -27.87
N VAL A 193 -2.97 -7.25 -28.01
CA VAL A 193 -2.26 -7.58 -29.26
C VAL A 193 -2.51 -9.02 -29.67
N SER A 194 -2.21 -9.99 -28.81
CA SER A 194 -2.30 -11.41 -29.17
C SER A 194 -2.48 -12.35 -28.00
N LEU A 195 -3.21 -13.44 -28.26
CA LEU A 195 -3.39 -14.55 -27.34
C LEU A 195 -3.04 -15.86 -28.07
N ASP A 196 -2.02 -16.56 -27.59
CA ASP A 196 -1.59 -17.85 -28.15
C ASP A 196 -1.73 -18.94 -27.09
N ALA A 197 -2.58 -19.94 -27.33
CA ALA A 197 -2.93 -20.95 -26.34
C ALA A 197 -2.70 -22.38 -26.84
N THR A 198 -2.26 -23.26 -25.95
CA THR A 198 -2.27 -24.72 -26.14
C THR A 198 -3.33 -25.36 -25.26
N SER A 199 -3.93 -26.45 -25.74
CA SER A 199 -4.89 -27.25 -24.98
C SER A 199 -4.64 -28.73 -25.26
N THR A 200 -4.30 -29.50 -24.24
CA THR A 200 -3.92 -30.91 -24.33
C THR A 200 -5.04 -31.80 -23.80
N SER A 201 -5.29 -32.93 -24.47
CA SER A 201 -6.30 -33.91 -24.02
C SER A 201 -5.96 -34.62 -22.70
N ASN A 202 -4.75 -34.42 -22.17
CA ASN A 202 -4.28 -35.07 -20.93
C ASN A 202 -4.70 -34.31 -19.67
N VAL A 203 -5.01 -33.01 -19.77
CA VAL A 203 -5.32 -32.15 -18.62
C VAL A 203 -6.79 -32.28 -18.21
N ASP A 204 -7.66 -32.78 -19.08
CA ASP A 204 -9.03 -33.18 -18.76
C ASP A 204 -9.12 -34.59 -18.10
N GLY A 205 -7.98 -35.23 -17.82
CA GLY A 205 -7.91 -36.50 -17.08
C GLY A 205 -7.65 -37.71 -17.97
N VAL A 206 -7.02 -38.73 -17.38
CA VAL A 206 -6.74 -40.01 -18.04
C VAL A 206 -8.06 -40.66 -18.44
N GLY A 207 -8.44 -40.52 -19.70
CA GLY A 207 -9.65 -41.13 -20.28
C GLY A 207 -10.80 -40.17 -20.59
N ALA A 208 -10.65 -38.86 -20.40
CA ALA A 208 -11.63 -37.90 -20.88
C ALA A 208 -11.24 -37.42 -22.29
N THR A 209 -12.07 -37.78 -23.26
CA THR A 209 -12.26 -36.97 -24.46
C THR A 209 -12.60 -35.54 -24.05
N PHE A 210 -12.44 -34.56 -24.95
CA PHE A 210 -12.86 -33.17 -24.73
C PHE A 210 -14.40 -33.00 -24.52
N ASP A 211 -15.14 -34.10 -24.32
CA ASP A 211 -16.59 -34.21 -24.24
C ASP A 211 -17.20 -33.71 -22.92
N GLY A 212 -16.37 -33.36 -21.92
CA GLY A 212 -16.85 -33.27 -20.53
C GLY A 212 -16.98 -31.88 -19.89
N GLY A 213 -15.99 -31.00 -20.00
CA GLY A 213 -15.75 -30.10 -18.85
C GLY A 213 -15.80 -28.61 -19.14
N PHE A 214 -14.73 -28.11 -19.74
CA PHE A 214 -14.43 -26.68 -19.66
C PHE A 214 -15.29 -25.82 -20.59
N TRP A 215 -15.37 -26.15 -21.88
CA TRP A 215 -16.01 -25.31 -22.89
C TRP A 215 -17.53 -25.19 -22.72
N THR A 216 -18.15 -26.19 -22.10
CA THR A 216 -19.57 -26.21 -21.75
C THR A 216 -19.84 -25.58 -20.39
N SER A 217 -18.83 -25.42 -19.53
CA SER A 217 -18.95 -24.81 -18.21
C SER A 217 -19.23 -23.30 -18.28
N GLY A 218 -19.73 -22.74 -17.16
CA GLY A 218 -19.90 -21.30 -17.02
C GLY A 218 -18.59 -20.51 -17.13
N LEU A 219 -17.44 -21.08 -16.75
CA LEU A 219 -16.14 -20.44 -16.91
C LEU A 219 -15.72 -20.40 -18.38
N GLY A 220 -15.80 -21.53 -19.08
CA GLY A 220 -15.44 -21.63 -20.50
C GLY A 220 -16.29 -20.73 -21.38
N GLN A 221 -17.59 -20.60 -21.09
CA GLN A 221 -18.47 -19.66 -21.79
C GLN A 221 -18.06 -18.20 -21.56
N ARG A 222 -17.75 -17.80 -20.31
CA ARG A 222 -17.27 -16.44 -20.01
C ARG A 222 -15.92 -16.15 -20.65
N TYR A 223 -15.03 -17.14 -20.67
CA TYR A 223 -13.71 -17.01 -21.27
C TYR A 223 -13.83 -16.86 -22.78
N LEU A 224 -14.62 -17.71 -23.45
CA LEU A 224 -14.86 -17.60 -24.88
C LEU A 224 -15.50 -16.26 -25.25
N LYS A 225 -16.47 -15.78 -24.45
CA LYS A 225 -17.05 -14.46 -24.65
C LYS A 225 -16.01 -13.34 -24.53
N ALA A 226 -15.12 -13.43 -23.54
CA ALA A 226 -14.03 -12.46 -23.39
C ALA A 226 -13.04 -12.51 -24.56
N GLN A 227 -12.80 -13.69 -25.15
CA GLN A 227 -11.99 -13.85 -26.37
C GLN A 227 -12.67 -13.23 -27.59
N GLU A 228 -13.96 -13.51 -27.80
CA GLU A 228 -14.78 -12.89 -28.85
C GLU A 228 -14.75 -11.36 -28.73
N ASP A 229 -14.99 -10.81 -27.54
CA ASP A 229 -14.93 -9.37 -27.29
C ASP A 229 -13.53 -8.79 -27.57
N ALA A 230 -12.46 -9.56 -27.33
CA ALA A 230 -11.09 -9.14 -27.64
C ALA A 230 -10.84 -9.06 -29.14
N VAL A 231 -11.36 -10.03 -29.91
CA VAL A 231 -11.28 -10.02 -31.37
C VAL A 231 -12.12 -8.86 -31.93
N ASP A 232 -13.40 -8.79 -31.56
CA ASP A 232 -14.35 -7.87 -32.17
C ASP A 232 -14.09 -6.40 -31.83
N GLN A 233 -13.75 -6.11 -30.57
CA GLN A 233 -13.64 -4.73 -30.10
C GLN A 233 -12.21 -4.19 -30.17
N ARG A 234 -11.21 -5.06 -30.12
CA ARG A 234 -9.79 -4.67 -30.02
C ARG A 234 -8.93 -5.21 -31.17
N GLY A 235 -9.45 -6.12 -32.00
CA GLY A 235 -8.68 -6.72 -33.09
C GLY A 235 -7.56 -7.64 -32.61
N VAL A 236 -7.70 -8.21 -31.40
CA VAL A 236 -6.68 -9.11 -30.82
C VAL A 236 -6.56 -10.38 -31.65
N ARG A 237 -5.34 -10.76 -32.03
CA ARG A 237 -5.10 -12.02 -32.75
C ARG A 237 -5.11 -13.19 -31.77
N ILE A 238 -6.07 -14.10 -31.92
CA ILE A 238 -6.16 -15.29 -31.06
C ILE A 238 -5.85 -16.57 -31.85
N ARG A 239 -4.89 -17.36 -31.36
CA ARG A 239 -4.55 -18.70 -31.89
C ARG A 239 -4.70 -19.75 -30.80
N ARG A 240 -5.36 -20.87 -31.12
CA ARG A 240 -5.44 -22.04 -30.24
C ARG A 240 -4.94 -23.29 -30.95
N LEU A 241 -4.02 -23.98 -30.30
CA LEU A 241 -3.50 -25.25 -30.74
C LEU A 241 -4.00 -26.38 -29.84
N PHE A 242 -4.81 -27.27 -30.41
CA PHE A 242 -5.23 -28.50 -29.74
C PHE A 242 -4.20 -29.60 -29.95
N ILE A 243 -3.72 -30.17 -28.86
CA ILE A 243 -2.72 -31.25 -28.87
C ILE A 243 -3.44 -32.54 -28.45
N MET A 244 -3.54 -33.48 -29.38
CA MET A 244 -4.37 -34.68 -29.24
C MET A 244 -3.56 -35.93 -29.56
N ARG A 245 -3.99 -37.11 -29.07
CA ARG A 245 -3.31 -38.38 -29.37
C ARG A 245 -3.62 -38.83 -30.78
N ASP A 246 -4.89 -38.75 -31.16
CA ASP A 246 -5.38 -39.04 -32.49
C ASP A 246 -6.12 -37.81 -33.05
N TYR A 247 -5.85 -37.49 -34.32
CA TYR A 247 -6.58 -36.45 -35.03
C TYR A 247 -8.05 -36.80 -35.28
N ALA A 248 -8.40 -38.09 -35.27
CA ALA A 248 -9.80 -38.51 -35.33
C ALA A 248 -10.65 -37.87 -34.20
N GLU A 249 -10.04 -37.62 -33.04
CA GLU A 249 -10.66 -36.88 -31.92
C GLU A 249 -10.98 -35.42 -32.32
N PHE A 250 -10.12 -34.77 -33.12
CA PHE A 250 -10.32 -33.39 -33.56
C PHE A 250 -11.53 -33.25 -34.50
N THR A 251 -11.80 -34.29 -35.28
CA THR A 251 -12.90 -34.35 -36.25
C THR A 251 -14.13 -35.08 -35.70
N SER A 252 -14.13 -35.44 -34.41
CA SER A 252 -15.25 -36.18 -33.84
C SER A 252 -16.53 -35.31 -33.81
N PRO A 253 -17.73 -35.90 -33.97
CA PRO A 253 -18.99 -35.17 -33.89
C PRO A 253 -19.18 -34.39 -32.58
N GLU A 254 -18.56 -34.83 -31.50
CA GLU A 254 -18.64 -34.23 -30.17
C GLU A 254 -17.71 -33.01 -30.03
N PHE A 255 -16.52 -33.05 -30.65
CA PHE A 255 -15.53 -31.97 -30.55
C PHE A 255 -15.68 -30.90 -31.64
N LEU A 256 -16.20 -31.28 -32.81
CA LEU A 256 -16.39 -30.36 -33.93
C LEU A 256 -17.24 -29.11 -33.58
N PRO A 257 -18.31 -29.19 -32.77
CA PRO A 257 -19.03 -28.02 -32.29
C PRO A 257 -18.17 -27.03 -31.50
N ILE A 258 -17.24 -27.53 -30.67
CA ILE A 258 -16.31 -26.69 -29.88
C ILE A 258 -15.37 -25.95 -30.83
N VAL A 259 -14.79 -26.66 -31.81
CA VAL A 259 -13.91 -26.05 -32.82
C VAL A 259 -14.67 -24.97 -33.61
N GLN A 260 -15.91 -25.26 -34.02
CA GLN A 260 -16.71 -24.30 -34.77
C GLN A 260 -17.06 -23.07 -33.93
N LEU A 261 -17.39 -23.26 -32.65
CA LEU A 261 -17.68 -22.17 -31.72
C LEU A 261 -16.48 -21.22 -31.57
N GLN A 262 -15.26 -21.77 -31.47
CA GLN A 262 -14.05 -20.97 -31.41
C GLN A 262 -13.76 -20.23 -32.72
N ARG A 263 -13.90 -20.91 -33.87
CA ARG A 263 -13.73 -20.27 -35.19
C ARG A 263 -14.72 -19.14 -35.41
N ASN A 264 -15.97 -19.32 -35.00
CA ASN A 264 -17.02 -18.30 -35.07
C ASN A 264 -16.68 -17.07 -34.22
N ALA A 265 -15.97 -17.26 -33.09
CA ALA A 265 -15.44 -16.17 -32.27
C ALA A 265 -14.16 -15.53 -32.84
N GLY A 266 -13.79 -15.83 -34.09
CA GLY A 266 -12.60 -15.31 -34.76
C GLY A 266 -11.27 -15.94 -34.29
N ILE A 267 -11.32 -17.05 -33.56
CA ILE A 267 -10.13 -17.75 -33.08
C ILE A 267 -9.56 -18.64 -34.19
N HIS A 268 -8.26 -18.52 -34.43
CA HIS A 268 -7.55 -19.40 -35.36
C HIS A 268 -7.25 -20.70 -34.64
N VAL A 269 -7.86 -21.80 -35.10
CA VAL A 269 -7.72 -23.11 -34.48
C VAL A 269 -6.92 -24.06 -35.36
N ARG A 270 -5.94 -24.73 -34.78
CA ARG A 270 -5.20 -25.86 -35.39
C ARG A 270 -5.16 -27.05 -34.46
N ALA A 271 -4.93 -28.23 -35.04
CA ALA A 271 -4.68 -29.46 -34.29
C ALA A 271 -3.27 -30.00 -34.55
N LEU A 272 -2.66 -30.57 -33.52
CA LEU A 272 -1.36 -31.20 -33.57
C LEU A 272 -1.43 -32.59 -32.95
N GLN A 273 -1.00 -33.60 -33.70
CA GLN A 273 -0.95 -34.96 -33.17
C GLN A 273 0.31 -35.15 -32.32
N HIS A 274 0.15 -35.55 -31.07
CA HIS A 274 1.20 -35.67 -30.06
C HIS A 274 2.40 -36.51 -30.55
N ASP A 275 2.12 -37.65 -31.18
CA ASP A 275 3.17 -38.61 -31.58
C ASP A 275 4.00 -38.14 -32.78
N GLU A 276 3.43 -37.23 -33.59
CA GLU A 276 4.08 -36.60 -34.72
C GLU A 276 4.96 -35.40 -34.31
N VAL A 277 4.97 -35.03 -33.02
CA VAL A 277 5.83 -33.97 -32.49
C VAL A 277 7.28 -34.47 -32.32
N PRO A 278 8.28 -33.77 -32.90
CA PRO A 278 9.69 -34.09 -32.72
C PRO A 278 10.10 -34.14 -31.24
N ARG A 279 10.90 -35.13 -30.86
CA ARG A 279 11.36 -35.33 -29.46
C ARG A 279 11.85 -34.04 -28.76
N PRO A 280 12.63 -33.15 -29.40
CA PRO A 280 13.08 -31.91 -28.76
C PRO A 280 11.96 -30.94 -28.34
N LEU A 281 10.79 -31.04 -28.96
CA LEU A 281 9.63 -30.17 -28.70
C LEU A 281 8.61 -30.79 -27.73
N ARG A 282 8.70 -32.10 -27.45
CA ARG A 282 7.71 -32.80 -26.60
C ARG A 282 7.60 -32.24 -25.19
N SER A 283 8.69 -31.70 -24.63
CA SER A 283 8.67 -31.00 -23.33
C SER A 283 7.87 -29.70 -23.33
N SER A 284 7.38 -29.25 -24.49
CA SER A 284 6.54 -28.06 -24.65
C SER A 284 5.06 -28.39 -24.84
N LEU A 285 4.68 -29.67 -24.79
CA LEU A 285 3.29 -30.13 -24.89
C LEU A 285 2.62 -30.05 -23.52
N ILE A 286 2.41 -28.81 -23.07
CA ILE A 286 1.74 -28.48 -21.82
C ILE A 286 0.65 -27.44 -22.10
N ASP A 287 -0.30 -27.28 -21.18
CA ASP A 287 -1.35 -26.28 -21.30
C ASP A 287 -0.86 -24.93 -20.81
N PHE A 288 -0.84 -23.96 -21.71
CA PHE A 288 -0.49 -22.59 -21.39
C PHE A 288 -1.20 -21.61 -22.31
N ILE A 289 -1.21 -20.35 -21.88
CA ILE A 289 -1.67 -19.21 -22.67
C ILE A 289 -0.59 -18.13 -22.59
N LEU A 290 -0.19 -17.59 -23.73
CA LEU A 290 0.63 -16.39 -23.84
C LEU A 290 -0.27 -15.20 -24.16
N PHE A 291 -0.19 -14.16 -23.33
CA PHE A 291 -0.86 -12.88 -23.54
C PHE A 291 0.18 -11.83 -23.92
N ASP A 292 -0.01 -11.19 -25.08
CA ASP A 292 0.78 -10.07 -25.61
C ASP A 292 2.30 -10.29 -25.60
N ASP A 293 2.75 -11.54 -25.73
CA ASP A 293 4.16 -11.93 -25.57
C ASP A 293 4.80 -11.41 -24.25
N ALA A 294 3.97 -11.17 -23.23
CA ALA A 294 4.36 -10.53 -21.97
C ALA A 294 4.07 -11.39 -20.75
N ILE A 295 2.98 -12.17 -20.77
CA ILE A 295 2.58 -13.02 -19.64
C ILE A 295 2.27 -14.43 -20.13
N ARG A 296 2.85 -15.43 -19.46
CA ARG A 296 2.51 -16.85 -19.61
C ARG A 296 1.63 -17.29 -18.45
N TYR A 297 0.41 -17.69 -18.74
CA TYR A 297 -0.49 -18.40 -17.84
C TYR A 297 -0.35 -19.90 -18.06
N GLU A 298 -0.14 -20.66 -17.00
CA GLU A 298 0.05 -22.12 -17.06
C GLU A 298 -0.71 -22.77 -15.91
N VAL A 299 -1.46 -23.82 -16.21
CA VAL A 299 -2.18 -24.59 -15.20
C VAL A 299 -1.51 -25.93 -15.03
N ILE A 300 -1.25 -26.31 -13.78
CA ILE A 300 -0.60 -27.56 -13.43
C ILE A 300 -1.68 -28.54 -12.97
N PRO A 301 -1.89 -29.66 -13.68
CA PRO A 301 -2.89 -30.66 -13.28
C PRO A 301 -2.50 -31.35 -11.98
N ASP A 302 -3.49 -31.74 -11.19
CA ASP A 302 -3.27 -32.55 -9.99
C ASP A 302 -2.99 -34.02 -10.38
N PRO A 303 -1.81 -34.58 -10.06
CA PRO A 303 -1.50 -35.97 -10.39
C PRO A 303 -2.35 -36.99 -9.60
N SER A 304 -2.98 -36.56 -8.51
CA SER A 304 -3.82 -37.38 -7.62
C SER A 304 -5.32 -37.30 -7.93
N ALA A 305 -5.76 -36.27 -8.65
CA ALA A 305 -7.16 -36.03 -9.00
C ALA A 305 -7.29 -35.67 -10.50
N PRO A 306 -7.55 -36.66 -11.38
CA PRO A 306 -7.71 -36.42 -12.81
C PRO A 306 -8.82 -35.40 -13.11
N GLY A 307 -8.50 -34.36 -13.88
CA GLY A 307 -9.43 -33.27 -14.22
C GLY A 307 -9.46 -32.13 -13.20
N GLU A 308 -8.71 -32.24 -12.10
CA GLU A 308 -8.50 -31.14 -11.16
C GLU A 308 -7.12 -30.52 -11.37
N PHE A 309 -7.00 -29.26 -10.97
CA PHE A 309 -5.77 -28.49 -11.06
C PHE A 309 -5.15 -28.37 -9.68
N LEU A 310 -3.83 -28.52 -9.60
CA LEU A 310 -3.09 -28.32 -8.36
C LEU A 310 -2.80 -26.84 -8.14
N LYS A 311 -2.40 -26.12 -9.19
CA LYS A 311 -1.96 -24.73 -9.09
C LYS A 311 -1.93 -24.03 -10.44
N THR A 312 -1.98 -22.71 -10.39
CA THR A 312 -1.83 -21.82 -11.55
C THR A 312 -0.57 -20.99 -11.41
N HIS A 313 0.19 -20.88 -12.50
CA HIS A 313 1.41 -20.09 -12.58
C HIS A 313 1.24 -18.95 -13.60
N LEU A 314 1.61 -17.74 -13.19
CA LEU A 314 1.87 -16.63 -14.08
C LEU A 314 3.37 -16.39 -14.15
N HIS A 315 3.93 -16.34 -15.35
CA HIS A 315 5.30 -15.92 -15.57
C HIS A 315 5.34 -14.65 -16.43
N SER A 316 6.00 -13.62 -15.92
CA SER A 316 6.24 -12.34 -16.60
C SER A 316 7.72 -12.12 -16.93
N ASP A 317 8.60 -13.07 -16.59
CA ASP A 317 10.02 -13.02 -16.97
C ASP A 317 10.17 -13.00 -18.50
N PRO A 318 10.78 -11.95 -19.10
CA PRO A 318 10.88 -11.81 -20.55
C PRO A 318 11.63 -12.96 -21.24
N GLY A 319 12.63 -13.54 -20.58
CA GLY A 319 13.41 -14.65 -21.12
C GLY A 319 12.58 -15.92 -21.25
N ALA A 320 11.88 -16.29 -20.17
CA ALA A 320 10.99 -17.44 -20.15
C ALA A 320 9.80 -17.29 -21.12
N VAL A 321 9.24 -16.08 -21.23
CA VAL A 321 8.13 -15.79 -22.15
C VAL A 321 8.59 -15.88 -23.61
N LEU A 322 9.75 -15.29 -23.95
CA LEU A 322 10.31 -15.36 -25.30
C LEU A 322 10.63 -16.81 -25.72
N GLU A 323 11.23 -17.58 -24.82
CA GLU A 323 11.49 -19.00 -25.07
C GLU A 323 10.19 -19.76 -25.35
N ARG A 324 9.15 -19.50 -24.56
CA ARG A 324 7.84 -20.14 -24.74
C ARG A 324 7.20 -19.74 -26.06
N ARG A 325 7.27 -18.47 -26.44
CA ARG A 325 6.79 -17.98 -27.75
C ARG A 325 7.45 -18.74 -28.89
N HIS A 326 8.78 -18.86 -28.89
CA HIS A 326 9.50 -19.61 -29.93
C HIS A 326 9.11 -21.09 -29.99
N ARG A 327 8.81 -21.71 -28.84
CA ARG A 327 8.29 -23.08 -28.81
C ARG A 327 6.87 -23.15 -29.39
N PHE A 328 5.99 -22.22 -29.03
CA PHE A 328 4.65 -22.13 -29.59
C PHE A 328 4.66 -22.01 -31.11
N GLU A 329 5.44 -21.08 -31.68
CA GLU A 329 5.51 -20.89 -33.14
C GLU A 329 5.95 -22.17 -33.86
N ARG A 330 6.95 -22.89 -33.32
CA ARG A 330 7.38 -24.17 -33.89
C ARG A 330 6.28 -25.22 -33.88
N LEU A 331 5.49 -25.31 -32.80
CA LEU A 331 4.34 -26.22 -32.72
C LEU A 331 3.23 -25.78 -33.68
N TRP A 332 2.97 -24.49 -33.78
CA TRP A 332 1.98 -23.89 -34.66
C TRP A 332 2.28 -24.16 -36.14
N ASP A 333 3.53 -23.98 -36.55
CA ASP A 333 4.00 -24.24 -37.91
C ASP A 333 3.94 -25.73 -38.25
N LEU A 334 4.32 -26.59 -37.31
CA LEU A 334 4.22 -28.05 -37.47
C LEU A 334 2.77 -28.49 -37.66
N ALA A 335 1.84 -27.96 -36.87
CA ALA A 335 0.41 -28.22 -37.04
C ALA A 335 -0.09 -27.82 -38.44
N GLY A 336 0.35 -26.64 -38.92
CA GLY A 336 0.02 -26.18 -40.27
C GLY A 336 0.60 -27.07 -41.38
N GLN A 337 1.76 -27.70 -41.17
CA GLN A 337 2.32 -28.68 -42.10
C GLN A 337 1.48 -29.96 -42.12
N GLN A 338 1.14 -30.50 -40.94
CA GLN A 338 0.30 -31.69 -40.82
C GLN A 338 -1.08 -31.50 -41.47
N GLU A 339 -1.71 -30.35 -41.27
CA GLU A 339 -2.99 -30.02 -41.91
C GLU A 339 -2.89 -30.02 -43.44
N ARG A 340 -1.81 -29.45 -44.01
CA ARG A 340 -1.59 -29.46 -45.46
C ARG A 340 -1.38 -30.87 -46.01
N GLU A 341 -0.50 -31.64 -45.37
CA GLU A 341 -0.24 -33.02 -45.79
C GLU A 341 -1.47 -33.91 -45.70
N ARG A 342 -2.34 -33.71 -44.69
CA ARG A 342 -3.61 -34.44 -44.58
C ARG A 342 -4.56 -34.10 -45.73
N ARG A 343 -4.73 -32.81 -46.04
CA ARG A 343 -5.54 -32.37 -47.18
C ARG A 343 -5.05 -32.96 -48.51
N GLU A 344 -3.74 -33.06 -48.68
CA GLU A 344 -3.12 -33.68 -49.86
C GLU A 344 -3.35 -35.20 -49.90
N ARG A 345 -3.24 -35.91 -48.76
CA ARG A 345 -3.49 -37.36 -48.65
C ARG A 345 -4.96 -37.73 -48.84
N GLU A 346 -5.88 -36.89 -48.38
CA GLU A 346 -7.33 -37.09 -48.48
C GLU A 346 -7.91 -36.71 -49.85
N GLY A 347 -7.10 -36.14 -50.75
CA GLY A 347 -7.42 -36.01 -52.17
C GLY A 347 -8.39 -34.89 -52.54
N GLY A 348 -8.22 -33.67 -51.99
CA GLY A 348 -9.02 -32.51 -52.39
C GLY A 348 -8.39 -31.67 -53.51
N PRO A 349 -8.94 -31.66 -54.74
CA PRO A 349 -8.82 -30.51 -55.64
C PRO A 349 -9.75 -29.37 -55.18
N ASP A 350 -9.42 -28.14 -55.57
CA ASP A 350 -10.19 -26.90 -55.34
C ASP A 350 -11.71 -27.07 -55.49
N ASP A 351 -12.46 -26.96 -54.38
CA ASP A 351 -13.72 -26.19 -54.31
C ASP A 351 -14.20 -26.13 -52.85
N VAL A 352 -14.59 -24.92 -52.38
CA VAL A 352 -15.38 -24.56 -51.18
C VAL A 352 -14.82 -23.36 -50.37
N LEU A 353 -13.59 -22.89 -50.56
CA LEU A 353 -13.10 -21.67 -49.85
C LEU A 353 -12.47 -20.60 -50.76
N ALA A 354 -13.06 -20.36 -51.93
CA ALA A 354 -12.76 -19.19 -52.76
C ALA A 354 -13.99 -18.29 -52.92
N GLN A 355 -14.48 -17.70 -51.82
CA GLN A 355 -15.28 -16.47 -51.87
C GLN A 355 -14.99 -15.59 -50.65
N GLU A 356 -13.84 -14.92 -50.66
CA GLU A 356 -13.72 -13.55 -50.15
C GLU A 356 -12.73 -12.80 -51.05
N ALA A 357 -13.24 -12.28 -52.16
CA ALA A 357 -12.60 -11.17 -52.86
C ALA A 357 -13.07 -9.87 -52.19
N PRO A 358 -12.16 -8.93 -51.84
CA PRO A 358 -12.57 -7.63 -51.33
C PRO A 358 -13.30 -6.83 -52.43
N PRO A 359 -14.30 -6.00 -52.10
CA PRO A 359 -14.97 -5.18 -53.09
C PRO A 359 -13.99 -4.16 -53.67
N SER A 360 -13.79 -4.26 -54.98
CA SER A 360 -13.12 -3.25 -55.80
C SER A 360 -13.81 -1.91 -55.58
N VAL A 361 -13.07 -0.95 -55.03
CA VAL A 361 -13.38 0.47 -55.13
C VAL A 361 -12.99 0.88 -56.55
N GLU A 362 -13.99 1.20 -57.38
CA GLU A 362 -13.78 1.94 -58.63
C GLU A 362 -14.09 3.43 -58.44
N PRO A 363 -13.44 4.31 -59.23
CA PRO A 363 -13.19 5.72 -58.92
C PRO A 363 -14.36 6.68 -59.08
#